data_AF-A0A7K5UQB1-F1
#
_entry.id   AF-A0A7K5UQB1-F1
#
_cell.length_a   1.000
_cell.length_b   1.000
_cell.length_c   1.000
_cell.angle_alpha   90.00
_cell.angle_beta   90.00
_cell.angle_gamma   90.00
#
_symmetry.space_group_name_H-M   'P 1'
#
loop_
_entity.id
_entity.type
_entity.pdbx_description
1 polymer ?
#
loop_
_entity_poly.entity_id
_entity_poly.type
_entity_poly.pdbx_seq_one_letter_code
_entity_poly.pdbx_strand_id
1 'polypeptide(L)'
;QVIVHDVNELTEKLFPIVEAMQKHFSAGSGTYYSDSIFFLSVAMHRIMPKEITQIIQVDLDLKYKTNIRDLFDEFDNFPEGAVIGIAREMQPVYRHTFWQYRRENPQTKVGEPPPDGLPGFNSGVLLLNLEAMRQSELYNQLLEPTMVQKLTEKYHFKGHLGDQDFFTMVGMEHPELFHVLDCTWNRQLCTWWRDHGYSDVFDQYFQCEGEVKIYHGNCNTPIPED
;
A
#
# COMPACT_ATOMS: atom_id res chain seq x y z
N GLN A 1 -16.43 -16.19 -14.41
CA GLN A 1 -17.19 -16.61 -13.22
C GLN A 1 -16.88 -15.62 -12.12
N VAL A 2 -17.88 -15.12 -11.39
CA VAL A 2 -17.67 -14.22 -10.26
C VAL A 2 -17.75 -15.06 -8.99
N ILE A 3 -16.77 -14.92 -8.11
CA ILE A 3 -16.73 -15.54 -6.78
C ILE A 3 -16.94 -14.42 -5.77
N VAL A 4 -17.85 -14.64 -4.81
CA VAL A 4 -18.15 -13.69 -3.74
C VAL A 4 -17.68 -14.30 -2.43
N HIS A 5 -16.95 -13.53 -1.63
CA HIS A 5 -16.50 -13.93 -0.30
C HIS A 5 -17.25 -13.10 0.75
N ASP A 6 -17.71 -13.74 1.84
CA ASP A 6 -18.37 -13.04 2.94
C ASP A 6 -17.34 -12.26 3.75
N VAL A 7 -17.59 -10.95 3.91
CA VAL A 7 -16.70 -10.05 4.65
C VAL A 7 -16.56 -10.47 6.12
N ASN A 8 -17.62 -10.97 6.76
CA ASN A 8 -17.56 -11.38 8.16
C ASN A 8 -16.67 -12.62 8.33
N GLU A 9 -16.78 -13.60 7.43
CA GLU A 9 -15.92 -14.79 7.45
C GLU A 9 -14.44 -14.42 7.22
N LEU A 10 -14.18 -13.45 6.33
CA LEU A 10 -12.82 -12.96 6.09
C LEU A 10 -12.29 -12.21 7.30
N THR A 11 -13.08 -11.32 7.90
CA THR A 11 -12.71 -10.56 9.11
C THR A 11 -12.38 -11.50 10.27
N GLU A 12 -13.17 -12.55 10.51
CA GLU A 12 -12.91 -13.54 11.56
C GLU A 12 -11.58 -14.29 11.34
N LYS A 13 -11.26 -14.66 10.09
CA LYS A 13 -9.99 -15.32 9.76
C LYS A 13 -8.80 -14.38 9.85
N LEU A 14 -8.99 -13.11 9.51
CA LEU A 14 -7.94 -12.09 9.54
C LEU A 14 -7.59 -11.66 10.96
N PHE A 15 -8.58 -11.52 11.84
CA PHE A 15 -8.42 -10.89 13.14
C PHE A 15 -7.20 -11.40 13.94
N PRO A 16 -6.97 -12.72 14.11
CA PRO A 16 -5.80 -13.22 14.86
C PRO A 16 -4.44 -12.85 14.25
N ILE A 17 -4.41 -12.54 12.95
CA ILE A 17 -3.20 -12.18 12.21
C ILE A 17 -2.93 -10.68 12.32
N VAL A 18 -3.99 -9.86 12.34
CA VAL A 18 -3.89 -8.40 12.17
C VAL A 18 -4.23 -7.59 13.42
N GLU A 19 -4.66 -8.23 14.51
CA GLU A 19 -5.00 -7.56 15.77
C GLU A 19 -3.86 -6.66 16.27
N ALA A 20 -2.62 -7.16 16.23
CA ALA A 20 -1.45 -6.42 16.71
C ALA A 20 -1.15 -5.16 15.88
N MET A 21 -1.51 -5.14 14.60
CA MET A 21 -1.25 -4.03 13.67
C MET A 21 -2.38 -2.99 13.66
N GLN A 22 -3.62 -3.39 13.93
CA GLN A 22 -4.78 -2.48 13.98
C GLN A 22 -4.57 -1.28 14.92
N LYS A 23 -3.97 -1.51 16.10
CA LYS A 23 -3.71 -0.42 17.07
C LYS A 23 -2.79 0.68 16.55
N HIS A 24 -1.99 0.40 15.51
CA HIS A 24 -1.01 1.32 14.93
C HIS A 24 -1.48 1.97 13.62
N PHE A 25 -2.32 1.26 12.84
CA PHE A 25 -2.67 1.66 11.47
C PHE A 25 -4.18 1.90 11.24
N SER A 26 -5.00 1.79 12.29
CA SER A 26 -6.43 2.13 12.24
C SER A 26 -6.71 3.46 12.95
N ALA A 27 -7.74 4.19 12.50
CA ALA A 27 -8.21 5.43 13.11
C ALA A 27 -8.91 5.21 14.48
N GLY A 28 -8.28 4.55 15.45
CA GLY A 28 -8.87 4.32 16.78
C GLY A 28 -10.14 3.44 16.78
N SER A 29 -10.61 3.06 17.96
CA SER A 29 -11.78 2.17 18.10
C SER A 29 -13.06 2.84 17.58
N GLY A 30 -13.76 2.20 16.64
CA GLY A 30 -15.08 2.62 16.15
C GLY A 30 -15.10 3.43 14.84
N THR A 31 -13.97 3.51 14.13
CA THR A 31 -13.91 4.15 12.79
C THR A 31 -13.95 3.12 11.66
N TYR A 32 -14.27 3.56 10.43
CA TYR A 32 -14.38 2.70 9.24
C TYR A 32 -13.16 1.76 9.11
N TYR A 33 -11.94 2.30 9.22
CA TYR A 33 -10.69 1.53 9.11
C TYR A 33 -10.29 0.72 10.37
N SER A 34 -11.16 0.61 11.38
CA SER A 34 -10.91 -0.25 12.56
C SER A 34 -11.26 -1.71 12.33
N ASP A 35 -11.86 -2.05 11.19
CA ASP A 35 -12.16 -3.43 10.83
C ASP A 35 -10.91 -4.15 10.31
N SER A 36 -10.80 -5.44 10.62
CA SER A 36 -9.70 -6.31 10.17
C SER A 36 -9.63 -6.42 8.65
N ILE A 37 -10.75 -6.20 7.95
CA ILE A 37 -10.81 -6.33 6.49
C ILE A 37 -9.86 -5.37 5.76
N PHE A 38 -9.54 -4.22 6.32
CA PHE A 38 -8.58 -3.26 5.73
C PHE A 38 -7.13 -3.74 5.75
N PHE A 39 -6.87 -4.92 6.32
CA PHE A 39 -5.58 -5.61 6.31
C PHE A 39 -5.64 -6.92 5.51
N LEU A 40 -6.69 -7.15 4.71
CA LEU A 40 -6.85 -8.38 3.93
C LEU A 40 -5.65 -8.64 3.03
N SER A 41 -5.15 -7.62 2.33
CA SER A 41 -3.99 -7.74 1.43
C SER A 41 -2.71 -8.21 2.15
N VAL A 42 -2.51 -7.76 3.39
CA VAL A 42 -1.34 -8.09 4.23
C VAL A 42 -1.26 -9.60 4.49
N ALA A 43 -2.41 -10.24 4.70
CA ALA A 43 -2.51 -11.66 5.03
C ALA A 43 -3.19 -12.50 3.93
N MET A 44 -3.35 -11.96 2.71
CA MET A 44 -4.11 -12.59 1.62
C MET A 44 -3.63 -14.02 1.34
N HIS A 45 -2.33 -14.25 1.47
CA HIS A 45 -1.67 -15.54 1.24
C HIS A 45 -2.03 -16.62 2.26
N ARG A 46 -2.51 -16.23 3.45
CA ARG A 46 -3.04 -17.12 4.51
C ARG A 46 -4.54 -17.37 4.37
N ILE A 47 -5.25 -16.51 3.63
CA ILE A 47 -6.70 -16.55 3.48
C ILE A 47 -7.12 -17.29 2.21
N MET A 48 -6.47 -16.99 1.08
CA MET A 48 -6.82 -17.57 -0.21
C MET A 48 -6.35 -19.03 -0.33
N PRO A 49 -7.12 -19.88 -1.06
CA PRO A 49 -6.72 -21.26 -1.34
C PRO A 49 -5.31 -21.36 -1.93
N LYS A 50 -4.63 -22.48 -1.68
CA LYS A 50 -3.22 -22.68 -2.11
C LYS A 50 -3.07 -22.75 -3.63
N GLU A 51 -4.16 -23.09 -4.32
CA GLU A 51 -4.25 -23.15 -5.78
C GLU A 51 -4.17 -21.74 -6.41
N ILE A 52 -4.48 -20.69 -5.64
CA ILE A 52 -4.27 -19.30 -6.06
C ILE A 52 -2.86 -18.89 -5.64
N THR A 53 -2.00 -18.68 -6.62
CA THR A 53 -0.58 -18.31 -6.42
C THR A 53 -0.35 -16.81 -6.58
N GLN A 54 -1.17 -16.13 -7.38
CA GLN A 54 -1.09 -14.69 -7.65
C GLN A 54 -2.51 -14.10 -7.68
N ILE A 55 -2.68 -12.90 -7.17
CA ILE A 55 -3.94 -12.16 -7.23
C ILE A 55 -3.64 -10.67 -7.34
N ILE A 56 -4.49 -9.95 -8.10
CA ILE A 56 -4.46 -8.50 -8.15
C ILE A 56 -5.64 -7.98 -7.33
N GLN A 57 -5.36 -7.19 -6.31
CA GLN A 57 -6.36 -6.44 -5.55
C GLN A 57 -6.42 -5.01 -6.09
N VAL A 58 -7.63 -4.52 -6.34
CA VAL A 58 -7.88 -3.21 -6.93
C VAL A 58 -9.04 -2.52 -6.21
N ASP A 59 -8.94 -1.20 -6.08
CA ASP A 59 -10.06 -0.39 -5.63
C ASP A 59 -11.17 -0.33 -6.69
N LEU A 60 -12.36 0.13 -6.28
CA LEU A 60 -13.53 0.23 -7.15
C LEU A 60 -13.74 1.64 -7.74
N ASP A 61 -13.01 2.64 -7.27
CA ASP A 61 -12.99 4.01 -7.81
C ASP A 61 -11.88 4.20 -8.86
N LEU A 62 -11.68 3.17 -9.69
CA LEU A 62 -10.70 3.13 -10.77
C LEU A 62 -11.34 3.26 -12.16
N LYS A 63 -10.57 3.78 -13.12
CA LYS A 63 -10.90 3.75 -14.56
C LYS A 63 -9.73 3.14 -15.34
N TYR A 64 -9.98 1.97 -15.93
CA TYR A 64 -9.01 1.25 -16.75
C TYR A 64 -8.93 1.86 -18.15
N LYS A 65 -7.70 2.10 -18.62
CA LYS A 65 -7.37 2.66 -19.95
C LYS A 65 -6.67 1.65 -20.86
N THR A 66 -6.23 0.52 -20.30
CA THR A 66 -5.65 -0.62 -21.02
C THR A 66 -6.30 -1.94 -20.59
N ASN A 67 -5.90 -3.04 -21.22
CA ASN A 67 -6.31 -4.38 -20.83
C ASN A 67 -5.67 -4.79 -19.49
N ILE A 68 -6.48 -5.19 -18.51
CA ILE A 68 -6.00 -5.62 -17.20
C ILE A 68 -5.07 -6.84 -17.26
N ARG A 69 -5.12 -7.62 -18.35
CA ARG A 69 -4.18 -8.72 -18.58
C ARG A 69 -2.73 -8.23 -18.58
N ASP A 70 -2.45 -7.07 -19.16
CA ASP A 70 -1.10 -6.53 -19.28
C ASP A 70 -0.49 -6.21 -17.90
N LEU A 71 -1.33 -6.01 -16.88
CA LEU A 71 -0.88 -5.83 -15.50
C LEU A 71 -0.37 -7.14 -14.89
N PHE A 72 -0.89 -8.31 -15.29
CA PHE A 72 -0.38 -9.59 -14.81
C PHE A 72 1.06 -9.85 -15.28
N ASP A 73 1.46 -9.29 -16.42
CA ASP A 73 2.83 -9.43 -16.93
C ASP A 73 3.85 -8.74 -16.01
N GLU A 74 3.43 -7.81 -15.13
CA GLU A 74 4.31 -7.20 -14.12
C GLU A 74 4.79 -8.20 -13.05
N PHE A 75 4.09 -9.33 -12.85
CA PHE A 75 4.59 -10.37 -11.94
C PHE A 75 5.92 -10.97 -12.42
N ASP A 76 6.14 -11.03 -13.74
CA ASP A 76 7.39 -11.55 -14.33
C ASP A 76 8.57 -10.59 -14.10
N ASN A 77 8.29 -9.34 -13.74
CA ASN A 77 9.30 -8.30 -13.46
C ASN A 77 9.70 -8.23 -11.99
N PHE A 78 9.11 -9.05 -11.10
CA PHE A 78 9.43 -9.00 -9.68
C PHE A 78 10.91 -9.37 -9.48
N PRO A 79 11.71 -8.50 -8.82
CA PRO A 79 13.07 -8.85 -8.47
C PRO A 79 13.07 -9.99 -7.44
N GLU A 80 14.21 -10.68 -7.32
CA GLU A 80 14.38 -11.74 -6.32
C GLU A 80 14.09 -11.20 -4.91
N GLY A 81 13.21 -11.89 -4.19
CA GLY A 81 12.76 -11.51 -2.84
C GLY A 81 11.52 -10.63 -2.80
N ALA A 82 11.12 -9.99 -3.90
CA ALA A 82 9.88 -9.22 -3.94
C ALA A 82 8.65 -10.12 -3.86
N VAL A 83 7.68 -9.71 -3.04
CA VAL A 83 6.45 -10.46 -2.79
C VAL A 83 5.19 -9.69 -3.20
N ILE A 84 5.29 -8.36 -3.31
CA ILE A 84 4.18 -7.47 -3.63
C ILE A 84 4.60 -6.47 -4.71
N GLY A 85 3.74 -6.26 -5.71
CA GLY A 85 3.85 -5.15 -6.66
C GLY A 85 2.90 -4.03 -6.25
N ILE A 86 3.40 -2.81 -6.13
CA ILE A 86 2.63 -1.67 -5.59
C ILE A 86 3.13 -0.34 -6.15
N ALA A 87 2.24 0.61 -6.38
CA ALA A 87 2.62 1.95 -6.82
C ALA A 87 2.98 2.86 -5.64
N ARG A 88 3.87 3.82 -5.89
CA ARG A 88 4.19 4.90 -4.93
C ARG A 88 2.96 5.77 -4.66
N GLU A 89 2.86 6.27 -3.44
CA GLU A 89 1.88 7.29 -3.07
C GLU A 89 2.25 8.65 -3.71
N MET A 90 1.30 9.25 -4.41
CA MET A 90 1.47 10.49 -5.17
C MET A 90 1.21 11.76 -4.36
N GLN A 91 0.92 11.64 -3.07
CA GLN A 91 0.74 12.77 -2.15
C GLN A 91 1.77 12.76 -1.02
N PRO A 92 2.08 13.92 -0.41
CA PRO A 92 3.01 14.00 0.71
C PRO A 92 2.42 13.50 2.05
N VAL A 93 1.45 12.59 2.03
CA VAL A 93 0.82 12.02 3.23
C VAL A 93 1.87 11.38 4.15
N TYR A 94 2.81 10.62 3.60
CA TYR A 94 3.84 9.99 4.41
C TYR A 94 4.98 10.94 4.77
N ARG A 95 5.19 12.03 4.04
CA ARG A 95 6.02 13.15 4.52
C ARG A 95 5.46 13.71 5.83
N HIS A 96 4.14 13.83 5.92
CA HIS A 96 3.43 14.24 7.14
C HIS A 96 3.52 13.16 8.22
N THR A 97 3.14 11.92 7.92
CA THR A 97 3.07 10.84 8.90
C THR A 97 4.42 10.54 9.56
N PHE A 98 5.51 10.55 8.80
CA PHE A 98 6.86 10.32 9.32
C PHE A 98 7.54 11.61 9.83
N TRP A 99 6.81 12.70 10.10
CA TRP A 99 7.38 14.00 10.50
C TRP A 99 8.42 13.89 11.62
N GLN A 100 8.12 13.13 12.68
CA GLN A 100 9.01 13.00 13.83
C GLN A 100 10.32 12.30 13.45
N TYR A 101 10.19 11.15 12.77
CA TYR A 101 11.34 10.38 12.29
C TYR A 101 12.22 11.22 11.35
N ARG A 102 11.61 11.98 10.43
CA ARG A 102 12.33 12.89 9.50
C ARG A 102 13.05 14.00 10.24
N ARG A 103 12.45 14.57 11.30
CA ARG A 103 13.09 15.58 12.14
C ARG A 103 14.31 15.04 12.87
N GLU A 104 14.22 13.80 13.36
CA GLU A 104 15.32 13.11 14.07
C GLU A 104 16.40 12.58 13.12
N ASN A 105 16.08 12.41 11.84
CA ASN A 105 16.97 11.87 10.81
C ASN A 105 17.00 12.77 9.55
N PRO A 106 17.67 13.94 9.58
CA PRO A 106 17.56 14.95 8.52
C PRO A 106 18.04 14.52 7.12
N GLN A 107 18.81 13.43 7.02
CA GLN A 107 19.32 12.87 5.76
C GLN A 107 18.50 11.67 5.26
N THR A 108 17.39 11.35 5.93
CA THR A 108 16.55 10.21 5.54
C THR A 108 15.87 10.43 4.19
N LYS A 109 15.67 9.33 3.47
CA LYS A 109 14.83 9.29 2.26
C LYS A 109 13.35 9.04 2.58
N VAL A 110 13.04 8.66 3.81
CA VAL A 110 11.68 8.33 4.26
C VAL A 110 10.78 9.55 4.14
N GLY A 111 9.69 9.41 3.40
CA GLY A 111 8.72 10.46 3.12
C GLY A 111 9.18 11.52 2.11
N GLU A 112 10.38 11.40 1.53
CA GLU A 112 10.84 12.29 0.43
C GLU A 112 10.17 11.90 -0.91
N PRO A 113 10.00 12.86 -1.84
CA PRO A 113 9.43 12.58 -3.14
C PRO A 113 10.37 11.75 -4.04
N PRO A 114 9.83 11.11 -5.10
CA PRO A 114 10.65 10.51 -6.15
C PRO A 114 11.54 11.55 -6.88
N PRO A 115 12.60 11.14 -7.60
CA PRO A 115 12.97 9.74 -7.91
C PRO A 115 13.71 9.02 -6.78
N ASP A 116 14.43 9.76 -5.93
CA ASP A 116 15.36 9.19 -4.95
C ASP A 116 14.76 8.94 -3.56
N GLY A 117 13.61 9.53 -3.26
CA GLY A 117 12.89 9.41 -2.00
C GLY A 117 11.99 8.18 -1.92
N LEU A 118 11.48 7.94 -0.70
CA LEU A 118 10.53 6.89 -0.39
C LEU A 118 9.21 7.56 0.05
N PRO A 119 8.32 7.91 -0.90
CA PRO A 119 7.09 8.65 -0.58
C PRO A 119 6.03 7.79 0.09
N GLY A 120 6.30 6.50 0.29
CA GLY A 120 5.32 5.48 0.69
C GLY A 120 4.56 4.95 -0.51
N PHE A 121 3.49 4.19 -0.25
CA PHE A 121 2.75 3.45 -1.25
C PHE A 121 1.26 3.74 -1.22
N ASN A 122 0.58 3.50 -2.34
CA ASN A 122 -0.87 3.55 -2.44
C ASN A 122 -1.45 2.14 -2.66
N SER A 123 -2.49 1.76 -1.90
CA SER A 123 -3.06 0.40 -1.93
C SER A 123 -4.14 0.17 -3.00
N GLY A 124 -4.45 1.17 -3.83
CA GLY A 124 -5.53 1.04 -4.81
C GLY A 124 -5.25 0.06 -5.96
N VAL A 125 -3.98 -0.29 -6.20
CA VAL A 125 -3.58 -1.35 -7.13
C VAL A 125 -2.42 -2.15 -6.51
N LEU A 126 -2.68 -3.42 -6.21
CA LEU A 126 -1.76 -4.34 -5.55
C LEU A 126 -1.63 -5.64 -6.33
N LEU A 127 -0.40 -6.04 -6.65
CA LEU A 127 -0.07 -7.35 -7.18
C LEU A 127 0.46 -8.21 -6.04
N LEU A 128 -0.34 -9.15 -5.55
CA LEU A 128 0.01 -10.00 -4.43
C LEU A 128 0.48 -11.35 -4.97
N ASN A 129 1.79 -11.60 -4.92
CA ASN A 129 2.36 -12.91 -5.25
C ASN A 129 2.24 -13.80 -4.00
N LEU A 130 1.07 -14.44 -3.86
CA LEU A 130 0.71 -15.23 -2.69
C LEU A 130 1.68 -16.40 -2.45
N GLU A 131 2.23 -16.99 -3.50
CA GLU A 131 3.25 -18.01 -3.38
C GLU A 131 4.55 -17.44 -2.79
N ALA A 132 5.05 -16.32 -3.32
CA ALA A 132 6.23 -15.66 -2.78
C ALA A 132 6.02 -15.16 -1.33
N MET A 133 4.84 -14.62 -1.02
CA MET A 133 4.46 -14.23 0.35
C MET A 133 4.44 -15.42 1.32
N ARG A 134 4.00 -16.62 0.88
CA ARG A 134 4.03 -17.85 1.69
C ARG A 134 5.47 -18.33 1.94
N GLN A 135 6.35 -18.20 0.95
CA GLN A 135 7.71 -18.72 0.99
C GLN A 135 8.71 -17.75 1.66
N SER A 136 8.41 -16.46 1.69
CA SER A 136 9.29 -15.45 2.28
C SER A 136 9.29 -15.50 3.80
N GLU A 137 10.39 -15.99 4.39
CA GLU A 137 10.60 -15.96 5.84
C GLU A 137 10.58 -14.52 6.37
N LEU A 138 11.23 -13.60 5.64
CA LEU A 138 11.28 -12.18 5.99
C LEU A 138 9.88 -11.56 6.07
N TYR A 139 9.06 -11.73 5.02
CA TYR A 139 7.71 -11.18 5.00
C TYR A 139 6.87 -11.73 6.16
N ASN A 140 6.95 -13.03 6.42
CA ASN A 140 6.17 -13.63 7.51
C ASN A 140 6.65 -13.20 8.90
N GLN A 141 7.95 -12.94 9.11
CA GLN A 141 8.45 -12.37 10.37
C GLN A 141 7.93 -10.95 10.61
N LEU A 142 7.74 -10.16 9.56
CA LEU A 142 7.24 -8.78 9.67
C LEU A 142 5.76 -8.71 10.09
N LEU A 143 5.02 -9.81 9.97
CA LEU A 143 3.64 -9.94 10.47
C LEU A 143 3.59 -10.22 11.97
N GLU A 144 4.70 -10.61 12.60
CA GLU A 144 4.72 -10.92 14.02
C GLU A 144 4.55 -9.65 14.88
N PRO A 145 3.74 -9.70 15.96
CA PRO A 145 3.42 -8.53 16.78
C PRO A 145 4.64 -7.75 17.29
N THR A 146 5.71 -8.47 17.62
CA THR A 146 6.97 -7.88 18.12
C THR A 146 7.69 -7.07 17.03
N MET A 147 7.65 -7.54 15.78
CA MET A 147 8.27 -6.84 14.65
C MET A 147 7.45 -5.61 14.25
N VAL A 148 6.13 -5.74 14.21
CA VAL A 148 5.22 -4.59 14.00
C VAL A 148 5.46 -3.50 15.05
N GLN A 149 5.52 -3.88 16.33
CA GLN A 149 5.79 -2.95 17.42
C GLN A 149 7.16 -2.27 17.24
N LYS A 150 8.22 -3.05 16.98
CA LYS A 150 9.58 -2.53 16.80
C LYS A 150 9.66 -1.49 15.68
N LEU A 151 9.02 -1.75 14.53
CA LEU A 151 9.04 -0.83 13.39
C LEU A 151 8.21 0.43 13.66
N THR A 152 7.01 0.28 14.23
CA THR A 152 6.16 1.44 14.56
C THR A 152 6.83 2.37 15.58
N GLU A 153 7.54 1.82 16.57
CA GLU A 153 8.36 2.58 17.52
C GLU A 153 9.57 3.25 16.84
N LYS A 154 10.31 2.53 15.99
CA LYS A 154 11.46 3.05 15.24
C LYS A 154 11.09 4.29 14.41
N TYR A 155 9.94 4.22 13.73
CA TYR A 155 9.49 5.25 12.79
C TYR A 155 8.55 6.29 13.41
N HIS A 156 8.22 6.19 14.70
CA HIS A 156 7.17 6.99 15.36
C HIS A 156 5.87 7.01 14.55
N PHE A 157 5.53 5.86 13.95
CA PHE A 157 4.47 5.80 12.95
C PHE A 157 3.10 5.58 13.59
N LYS A 158 2.14 6.41 13.20
CA LYS A 158 0.72 6.21 13.51
C LYS A 158 -0.13 6.55 12.31
N GLY A 159 -0.86 5.56 11.82
CA GLY A 159 -1.62 5.61 10.58
C GLY A 159 -3.12 5.47 10.79
N HIS A 160 -3.85 5.49 9.69
CA HIS A 160 -5.29 5.24 9.63
C HIS A 160 -5.77 4.63 8.30
N LEU A 161 -4.85 4.19 7.44
CA LEU A 161 -5.11 3.71 6.08
C LEU A 161 -4.86 2.20 5.96
N GLY A 162 -4.85 1.46 7.08
CA GLY A 162 -4.85 -0.01 7.08
C GLY A 162 -3.60 -0.63 6.44
N ASP A 163 -3.82 -1.48 5.44
CA ASP A 163 -2.78 -2.15 4.68
C ASP A 163 -1.76 -1.20 4.03
N GLN A 164 -2.22 -0.06 3.50
CA GLN A 164 -1.38 0.95 2.87
C GLN A 164 -0.28 1.44 3.83
N ASP A 165 -0.64 1.65 5.08
CA ASP A 165 0.26 2.12 6.12
C ASP A 165 1.25 1.02 6.54
N PHE A 166 0.78 -0.22 6.66
CA PHE A 166 1.66 -1.37 6.95
C PHE A 166 2.70 -1.55 5.85
N PHE A 167 2.28 -1.64 4.58
CA PHE A 167 3.22 -1.80 3.46
C PHE A 167 4.17 -0.63 3.33
N THR A 168 3.69 0.59 3.53
CA THR A 168 4.54 1.78 3.53
C THR A 168 5.61 1.70 4.60
N MET A 169 5.25 1.39 5.85
CA MET A 169 6.22 1.26 6.94
C MET A 169 7.24 0.14 6.66
N VAL A 170 6.77 -1.04 6.22
CA VAL A 170 7.64 -2.16 5.86
C VAL A 170 8.57 -1.78 4.70
N GLY A 171 8.08 -1.06 3.69
CA GLY A 171 8.87 -0.58 2.56
C GLY A 171 9.95 0.43 2.92
N MET A 172 9.84 1.11 4.06
CA MET A 172 10.93 1.95 4.58
C MET A 172 12.09 1.13 5.15
N GLU A 173 11.81 -0.08 5.66
CA GLU A 173 12.81 -0.99 6.24
C GLU A 173 13.37 -1.96 5.19
N HIS A 174 12.47 -2.53 4.38
CA HIS A 174 12.71 -3.64 3.47
C HIS A 174 12.13 -3.34 2.07
N PRO A 175 12.70 -2.36 1.36
CA PRO A 175 12.24 -2.02 0.01
C PRO A 175 12.35 -3.20 -0.98
N GLU A 176 13.23 -4.17 -0.73
CA GLU A 176 13.42 -5.38 -1.52
C GLU A 176 12.18 -6.29 -1.59
N LEU A 177 11.22 -6.15 -0.66
CA LEU A 177 9.97 -6.91 -0.68
C LEU A 177 8.97 -6.40 -1.74
N PHE A 178 9.25 -5.25 -2.37
CA PHE A 178 8.32 -4.57 -3.25
C PHE A 178 8.87 -4.37 -4.66
N HIS A 179 8.09 -4.79 -5.65
CA HIS A 179 8.19 -4.32 -7.02
C HIS A 179 7.43 -3.00 -7.15
N VAL A 180 8.14 -1.89 -7.34
CA VAL A 180 7.49 -0.57 -7.46
C VAL A 180 6.92 -0.43 -8.87
N LEU A 181 5.60 -0.43 -8.97
CA LEU A 181 4.89 -0.22 -10.23
C LEU A 181 5.12 1.21 -10.74
N ASP A 182 5.18 1.35 -12.06
CA ASP A 182 5.15 2.66 -12.70
C ASP A 182 3.88 3.42 -12.31
N CYS A 183 4.00 4.73 -12.15
CA CYS A 183 2.91 5.61 -11.72
C CYS A 183 1.66 5.51 -12.62
N THR A 184 1.84 5.17 -13.91
CA THR A 184 0.73 5.01 -14.86
C THR A 184 -0.19 3.83 -14.56
N TRP A 185 0.26 2.84 -13.78
CA TRP A 185 -0.55 1.70 -13.33
C TRP A 185 -1.46 2.05 -12.15
N ASN A 186 -1.28 3.19 -11.50
CA ASN A 186 -2.15 3.70 -10.44
C ASN A 186 -2.03 5.22 -10.39
N ARG A 187 -2.53 5.92 -11.43
CA ARG A 187 -2.51 7.38 -11.46
C ARG A 187 -3.57 7.91 -10.50
N GLN A 188 -3.16 8.15 -9.26
CA GLN A 188 -3.95 8.75 -8.19
C GLN A 188 -4.33 10.20 -8.52
N LEU A 189 -5.58 10.58 -8.32
CA LEU A 189 -6.09 11.91 -8.68
C LEU A 189 -6.28 12.84 -7.48
N CYS A 190 -6.25 12.31 -6.25
CA CYS A 190 -6.48 13.12 -5.07
C CYS A 190 -5.44 14.25 -4.92
N THR A 191 -5.92 15.46 -4.62
CA THR A 191 -5.07 16.62 -4.32
C THR A 191 -5.25 17.18 -2.91
N TRP A 192 -5.96 16.47 -2.02
CA TRP A 192 -6.28 16.94 -0.66
C TRP A 192 -5.06 17.51 0.07
N TRP A 193 -3.92 16.81 0.08
CA TRP A 193 -2.72 17.25 0.81
C TRP A 193 -2.07 18.53 0.26
N ARG A 194 -2.31 18.89 -1.00
CA ARG A 194 -1.84 20.16 -1.57
C ARG A 194 -2.36 21.34 -0.76
N ASP A 195 -3.65 21.28 -0.44
CA ASP A 195 -4.39 22.38 0.18
C ASP A 195 -4.34 22.32 1.73
N HIS A 196 -3.57 21.38 2.29
CA HIS A 196 -3.41 21.13 3.73
C HIS A 196 -1.95 21.26 4.21
N GLY A 197 -1.23 22.25 3.66
CA GLY A 197 0.09 22.66 4.16
C GLY A 197 1.29 22.11 3.40
N TYR A 198 1.07 21.52 2.21
CA TYR A 198 2.15 20.92 1.41
C TYR A 198 2.21 21.45 -0.03
N SER A 199 1.60 22.60 -0.31
CA SER A 199 1.61 23.24 -1.64
C SER A 199 3.01 23.31 -2.27
N ASP A 200 4.01 23.67 -1.48
CA ASP A 200 5.38 23.96 -1.96
C ASP A 200 6.13 22.71 -2.45
N VAL A 201 5.68 21.52 -2.04
CA VAL A 201 6.32 20.24 -2.39
C VAL A 201 5.39 19.31 -3.17
N PHE A 202 4.09 19.61 -3.24
CA PHE A 202 3.06 18.70 -3.75
C PHE A 202 3.39 18.16 -5.15
N ASP A 203 3.79 19.04 -6.07
CA ASP A 203 4.06 18.67 -7.46
C ASP A 203 5.21 17.66 -7.59
N GLN A 204 6.15 17.63 -6.64
CA GLN A 204 7.26 16.67 -6.61
C GLN A 204 6.77 15.24 -6.31
N TYR A 205 5.63 15.08 -5.64
CA TYR A 205 5.00 13.78 -5.37
C TYR A 205 4.00 13.42 -6.48
N PHE A 206 3.28 14.41 -6.99
CA PHE A 206 2.10 14.19 -7.82
C PHE A 206 2.38 14.04 -9.32
N GLN A 207 3.62 14.33 -9.75
CA GLN A 207 4.05 14.18 -11.13
C GLN A 207 4.02 12.70 -11.54
N CYS A 208 3.33 12.42 -12.64
CA CYS A 208 3.32 11.13 -13.31
C CYS A 208 3.25 11.37 -14.82
N GLU A 209 4.28 10.90 -15.53
CA GLU A 209 4.38 11.04 -16.99
C GLU A 209 4.22 9.68 -17.66
N GLY A 210 3.80 9.69 -18.93
CA GLY A 210 3.53 8.48 -19.70
C GLY A 210 2.04 8.28 -19.98
N GLU A 211 1.74 7.25 -20.77
CA GLU A 211 0.36 6.88 -21.08
C GLU A 211 -0.29 6.22 -19.86
N VAL A 212 -1.30 6.89 -19.30
CA VAL A 212 -2.00 6.39 -18.11
C VAL A 212 -2.75 5.10 -18.43
N LYS A 213 -2.48 4.05 -17.65
CA LYS A 213 -3.10 2.72 -17.79
C LYS A 213 -4.29 2.55 -16.86
N ILE A 214 -4.22 3.13 -15.65
CA ILE A 214 -5.31 3.14 -14.67
C ILE A 214 -5.34 4.51 -13.99
N TYR A 215 -6.49 5.19 -14.06
CA TYR A 215 -6.78 6.33 -13.19
C TYR A 215 -7.41 5.86 -11.89
N HIS A 216 -7.07 6.52 -10.78
CA HIS A 216 -7.60 6.25 -9.47
C HIS A 216 -8.22 7.52 -8.87
N GLY A 217 -9.54 7.53 -8.77
CA GLY A 217 -10.37 8.63 -8.26
C GLY A 217 -10.38 8.75 -6.73
N ASN A 218 -9.24 8.46 -6.09
CA ASN A 218 -9.14 8.42 -4.63
C ASN A 218 -9.59 9.74 -3.99
N CYS A 219 -10.02 9.64 -2.73
CA CYS A 219 -10.63 10.73 -1.96
C CYS A 219 -11.87 11.36 -2.61
N ASN A 220 -12.63 10.55 -3.37
CA ASN A 220 -13.82 10.95 -4.13
C ASN A 220 -13.52 11.96 -5.25
N THR A 221 -12.32 11.91 -5.83
CA THR A 221 -11.93 12.81 -6.91
C THR A 221 -12.57 12.35 -8.22
N PRO A 222 -13.32 13.20 -8.93
CA PRO A 222 -13.88 12.85 -10.23
C PRO A 222 -12.79 12.44 -11.21
N ILE A 223 -12.97 11.29 -11.86
CA ILE A 223 -12.08 10.83 -12.91
C ILE A 223 -12.43 11.56 -14.22
N PRO A 224 -11.46 12.13 -14.95
CA PRO A 224 -11.72 12.76 -16.24
C PRO A 224 -12.46 11.82 -17.21
N GLU A 225 -13.49 12.36 -17.86
CA GLU A 225 -14.01 11.77 -19.10
C GLU A 225 -12.99 12.04 -20.21
N ASP A 226 -12.84 11.08 -21.12
CA ASP A 226 -11.81 11.13 -22.16
C ASP A 226 -12.04 12.27 -23.18
#